data_AF-F6GFF2-F1
#
_entry.id   AF-F6GFF2-F1
#
_cell.length_a   1.000
_cell.length_b   1.000
_cell.length_c   1.000
_cell.angle_alpha   90.00
_cell.angle_beta   90.00
_cell.angle_gamma   90.00
#
_symmetry.space_group_name_H-M   'P 1'
#
loop_
_entity.id
_entity.type
_entity.pdbx_description
1 polymer ?
#
loop_
_entity_poly.entity_id
_entity_poly.type
_entity_poly.pdbx_seq_one_letter_code
_entity_poly.pdbx_strand_id
1 'polypeptide(L)'
;MTLFFKSKSLLKYFLLFSLLTIFSCGDDDSDGDAFENVTQLASKTFQLFPVEDPSISGTAKFIKNSNETVTVEIQLIGTEEGNLHPAHIHFNTAAEGGDIAITLQAVEGETGFSTTTFDVLDDDTIISYEELLDFDGYINVHFSESNLEDIIAQGDIGQNELTGTTKSYALGSVDFPAISGNATFSQRVNNETLVTINLDGTPASGEHPAHIHFNTAAETGAIAYSLNTIDGTTGESKTNIDAISYNNLLDFDGYINVHLSDTNLDVLLAQGDIGQNELTGTSVTYNLSAVSDPSIMGDITFFERFNGEALAVIDIINTPNGAMHPAHIHAGSVATAPGAILFTFTPVNGDNGVSKTNVAMLDNGTSFVYNDVLTVDGYVNVHESMDNLAVLVAQGNIGANN
;
A
#
# COMPACT_ATOMS: atom_id res chain seq x y z
N MET A 1 -48.22 -59.92 4.87
CA MET A 1 -46.79 -59.76 4.55
C MET A 1 -46.04 -59.72 5.89
N THR A 2 -45.91 -60.87 6.55
CA THR A 2 -44.65 -61.65 6.73
C THR A 2 -43.58 -60.84 7.50
N LEU A 3 -43.03 -61.21 8.67
CA LEU A 3 -43.06 -62.42 9.52
C LEU A 3 -42.55 -62.07 10.96
N PHE A 4 -43.26 -62.58 11.97
CA PHE A 4 -42.85 -63.25 13.23
C PHE A 4 -41.59 -62.89 14.09
N PHE A 5 -41.89 -62.54 15.35
CA PHE A 5 -41.43 -63.08 16.67
C PHE A 5 -40.28 -64.11 16.80
N LYS A 6 -39.38 -63.87 17.78
CA LYS A 6 -39.12 -64.67 19.04
C LYS A 6 -37.78 -64.21 19.68
N SER A 7 -37.67 -63.68 20.90
CA SER A 7 -37.92 -64.19 22.27
C SER A 7 -36.84 -65.12 22.87
N LYS A 8 -36.36 -64.71 24.07
CA LYS A 8 -35.78 -65.50 25.19
C LYS A 8 -34.34 -66.03 25.03
N SER A 9 -33.51 -66.24 26.04
CA SER A 9 -33.35 -65.77 27.43
C SER A 9 -32.14 -66.54 28.02
N LEU A 10 -31.58 -66.05 29.13
CA LEU A 10 -30.99 -66.83 30.24
C LEU A 10 -29.61 -67.53 30.07
N LEU A 11 -28.70 -67.14 30.97
CA LEU A 11 -28.07 -67.98 32.02
C LEU A 11 -26.52 -67.96 32.06
N LYS A 12 -26.04 -67.40 33.19
CA LYS A 12 -24.75 -67.51 33.89
C LYS A 12 -23.91 -68.76 33.58
N TYR A 13 -22.58 -68.63 33.54
CA TYR A 13 -21.65 -69.44 34.35
C TYR A 13 -20.28 -68.77 34.53
N PHE A 14 -19.73 -69.04 35.71
CA PHE A 14 -18.52 -68.57 36.37
C PHE A 14 -17.36 -69.53 36.02
N LEU A 15 -16.16 -69.04 35.67
CA LEU A 15 -14.94 -69.81 35.90
C LEU A 15 -13.72 -68.90 36.09
N LEU A 16 -13.27 -68.87 37.34
CA LEU A 16 -12.00 -68.36 37.82
C LEU A 16 -10.89 -69.36 37.42
N PHE A 17 -9.84 -68.91 36.74
CA PHE A 17 -8.59 -69.68 36.67
C PHE A 17 -7.42 -68.75 36.97
N SER A 18 -7.04 -68.76 38.24
CA SER A 18 -5.76 -68.28 38.73
C SER A 18 -4.65 -69.21 38.22
N LEU A 19 -3.70 -68.69 37.46
CA LEU A 19 -2.41 -69.32 37.28
C LEU A 19 -1.33 -68.40 37.85
N LEU A 20 -0.81 -68.79 39.01
CA LEU A 20 0.37 -68.26 39.65
C LEU A 20 1.59 -68.83 38.91
N THR A 21 2.46 -68.00 38.36
CA THR A 21 3.83 -68.39 38.00
C THR A 21 4.81 -67.56 38.81
N ILE A 22 5.76 -68.30 39.38
CA ILE A 22 6.80 -67.95 40.33
C ILE A 22 7.94 -67.17 39.65
N PHE A 23 8.59 -66.32 40.45
CA PHE A 23 9.69 -65.42 40.15
C PHE A 23 10.88 -66.05 39.40
N SER A 24 11.46 -65.27 38.48
CA SER A 24 12.90 -65.22 38.23
C SER A 24 13.33 -63.76 38.22
N CYS A 25 14.08 -63.35 39.24
CA CYS A 25 14.84 -62.11 39.26
C CYS A 25 16.03 -62.32 38.31
N GLY A 26 16.07 -61.56 37.22
CA GLY A 26 17.30 -61.23 36.52
C GLY A 26 17.46 -59.73 36.66
N ASP A 27 18.34 -59.31 37.57
CA ASP A 27 18.97 -58.00 37.48
C ASP A 27 19.80 -58.00 36.20
N ASP A 28 19.44 -57.14 35.25
CA ASP A 28 20.37 -56.31 34.47
C ASP A 28 19.62 -55.61 33.32
N ASP A 29 20.06 -54.37 33.10
CA ASP A 29 20.06 -53.62 31.85
C ASP A 29 18.95 -52.60 31.54
N SER A 30 19.39 -51.35 31.77
CA SER A 30 19.10 -50.12 31.04
C SER A 30 17.74 -49.47 31.28
N ASP A 31 17.76 -48.43 32.11
CA ASP A 31 16.94 -47.24 31.88
C ASP A 31 17.30 -46.70 30.48
N GLY A 32 16.69 -47.28 29.45
CA GLY A 32 16.66 -46.69 28.13
C GLY A 32 15.73 -45.50 28.22
N ASP A 33 16.30 -44.29 28.22
CA ASP A 33 15.57 -43.07 27.91
C ASP A 33 14.73 -43.37 26.66
N ALA A 34 13.41 -43.38 26.83
CA ALA A 34 12.51 -43.48 25.70
C ALA A 34 12.73 -42.22 24.87
N PHE A 35 13.46 -42.34 23.77
CA PHE A 35 13.59 -41.25 22.80
C PHE A 35 12.17 -40.80 22.42
N GLU A 36 11.83 -39.57 22.81
CA GLU A 36 10.58 -38.98 22.40
C GLU A 36 10.60 -38.81 20.88
N ASN A 37 9.72 -39.52 20.18
CA ASN A 37 9.57 -39.35 18.74
C ASN A 37 8.79 -38.06 18.49
N VAL A 38 9.51 -36.96 18.30
CA VAL A 38 8.93 -35.67 17.92
C VAL A 38 8.50 -35.71 16.46
N THR A 39 7.23 -35.42 16.19
CA THR A 39 6.64 -35.43 14.86
C THR A 39 6.08 -34.05 14.50
N GLN A 40 6.14 -33.68 13.22
CA GLN A 40 5.49 -32.48 12.70
C GLN A 40 3.97 -32.68 12.71
N LEU A 41 3.24 -31.75 13.34
CA LEU A 41 1.77 -31.70 13.40
C LEU A 41 1.18 -30.74 12.36
N ALA A 42 1.81 -29.59 12.14
CA ALA A 42 1.37 -28.55 11.21
C ALA A 42 2.57 -27.72 10.73
N SER A 43 2.40 -26.94 9.67
CA SER A 43 3.40 -25.93 9.27
C SER A 43 2.80 -24.78 8.48
N LYS A 44 3.45 -23.62 8.55
CA LYS A 44 3.18 -22.43 7.73
C LYS A 44 4.50 -21.93 7.16
N THR A 45 4.48 -21.41 5.93
CA THR A 45 5.67 -20.87 5.27
C THR A 45 5.46 -19.39 4.95
N PHE A 46 6.43 -18.57 5.32
CA PHE A 46 6.53 -17.15 5.01
C PHE A 46 7.61 -16.93 3.95
N GLN A 47 7.42 -15.93 3.11
CA GLN A 47 8.41 -15.53 2.09
C GLN A 47 9.44 -14.60 2.71
N LEU A 48 10.71 -14.76 2.33
CA LEU A 48 11.80 -13.83 2.62
C LEU A 48 12.24 -13.20 1.29
N PHE A 49 12.07 -11.90 1.18
CA PHE A 49 12.35 -11.12 -0.02
C PHE A 49 13.78 -10.57 -0.01
N PRO A 50 14.39 -10.35 -1.19
CA PRO A 50 15.67 -9.65 -1.29
C PRO A 50 15.58 -8.25 -0.70
N VAL A 51 16.68 -7.77 -0.12
CA VAL A 51 16.83 -6.37 0.31
C VAL A 51 17.74 -5.63 -0.67
N GLU A 52 19.03 -5.96 -0.72
CA GLU A 52 19.99 -5.30 -1.64
C GLU A 52 20.27 -6.13 -2.90
N ASP A 53 20.57 -7.42 -2.73
CA ASP A 53 20.86 -8.31 -3.85
C ASP A 53 19.57 -9.01 -4.32
N PRO A 54 19.05 -8.70 -5.52
CA PRO A 54 17.81 -9.30 -6.02
C PRO A 54 17.93 -10.80 -6.30
N SER A 55 19.13 -11.37 -6.27
CA SER A 55 19.36 -12.81 -6.42
C SER A 55 19.18 -13.59 -5.10
N ILE A 56 19.21 -12.90 -3.95
CA ILE A 56 19.06 -13.54 -2.64
C ILE A 56 17.59 -13.49 -2.19
N SER A 57 16.96 -14.65 -2.09
CA SER A 57 15.56 -14.76 -1.64
C SER A 57 15.31 -16.13 -1.01
N GLY A 58 14.18 -16.30 -0.31
CA GLY A 58 13.90 -17.60 0.28
C GLY A 58 12.60 -17.67 1.05
N THR A 59 12.56 -18.60 2.00
CA THR A 59 11.40 -18.85 2.84
C THR A 59 11.79 -19.19 4.27
N ALA A 60 10.90 -18.88 5.21
CA ALA A 60 10.95 -19.38 6.58
C ALA A 60 9.72 -20.27 6.82
N LYS A 61 9.93 -21.54 7.14
CA LYS A 61 8.88 -22.53 7.41
C LYS A 61 8.81 -22.82 8.90
N PHE A 62 7.67 -22.46 9.50
CA PHE A 62 7.36 -22.66 10.90
C PHE A 62 6.63 -23.99 11.03
N ILE A 63 7.08 -24.83 11.95
CA ILE A 63 6.62 -26.20 12.13
C ILE A 63 6.16 -26.39 13.56
N LYS A 64 4.91 -26.83 13.74
CA LYS A 64 4.39 -27.26 15.03
C LYS A 64 4.84 -28.69 15.31
N ASN A 65 5.56 -28.91 16.40
CA ASN A 65 6.00 -30.24 16.81
C ASN A 65 5.02 -30.91 17.79
N SER A 66 5.09 -32.25 17.90
CA SER A 66 4.21 -33.02 18.78
C SER A 66 4.50 -32.89 20.28
N ASN A 67 5.64 -32.29 20.63
CA ASN A 67 6.06 -32.00 22.00
C ASN A 67 5.91 -30.52 22.37
N GLU A 68 5.02 -29.81 21.68
CA GLU A 68 4.68 -28.38 21.91
C GLU A 68 5.77 -27.36 21.51
N THR A 69 6.97 -27.80 21.12
CA THR A 69 7.99 -26.91 20.53
C THR A 69 7.63 -26.45 19.12
N VAL A 70 8.31 -25.39 18.65
CA VAL A 70 8.26 -24.90 17.28
C VAL A 70 9.63 -25.07 16.63
N THR A 71 9.66 -25.53 15.38
CA THR A 71 10.87 -25.51 14.54
C THR A 71 10.70 -24.49 13.42
N VAL A 72 11.68 -23.60 13.25
CA VAL A 72 11.79 -22.70 12.10
C VAL A 72 12.91 -23.20 11.19
N GLU A 73 12.56 -23.54 9.96
CA GLU A 73 13.50 -23.86 8.87
C GLU A 73 13.62 -22.64 7.94
N ILE A 74 14.80 -22.06 7.81
CA ILE A 74 15.07 -21.03 6.79
C ILE A 74 15.75 -21.71 5.61
N GLN A 75 15.27 -21.40 4.40
CA GLN A 75 15.90 -21.80 3.15
C GLN A 75 16.03 -20.58 2.24
N LEU A 76 17.25 -20.13 2.02
CA LEU A 76 17.63 -19.11 1.05
C LEU A 76 18.18 -19.73 -0.23
N ILE A 77 18.14 -18.95 -1.30
CA ILE A 77 18.75 -19.17 -2.60
C ILE A 77 19.65 -17.96 -2.88
N GLY A 78 20.75 -18.16 -3.59
CA GLY A 78 21.66 -17.06 -3.98
C GLY A 78 22.74 -16.73 -2.96
N THR A 79 22.84 -17.47 -1.86
CA THR A 79 23.93 -17.33 -0.88
C THR A 79 25.23 -17.97 -1.41
N GLU A 80 26.37 -17.54 -0.85
CA GLU A 80 27.70 -18.02 -1.24
C GLU A 80 28.36 -18.88 -0.14
N GLU A 81 29.11 -19.91 -0.55
CA GLU A 81 29.88 -20.78 0.35
C GLU A 81 30.89 -19.98 1.18
N GLY A 82 31.05 -20.37 2.45
CA GLY A 82 32.04 -19.78 3.38
C GLY A 82 31.50 -18.66 4.27
N ASN A 83 30.24 -18.24 4.06
CA ASN A 83 29.55 -17.30 4.93
C ASN A 83 28.57 -18.00 5.88
N LEU A 84 28.43 -17.47 7.09
CA LEU A 84 27.32 -17.75 8.00
C LEU A 84 26.50 -16.46 8.12
N HIS A 85 25.20 -16.57 7.92
CA HIS A 85 24.29 -15.44 7.90
C HIS A 85 23.41 -15.48 9.15
N PRO A 86 23.69 -14.65 10.18
CA PRO A 86 22.84 -14.59 11.37
C PRO A 86 21.39 -14.31 10.99
N ALA A 87 20.45 -14.88 11.73
CA ALA A 87 19.03 -14.69 11.48
C ALA A 87 18.29 -14.47 12.80
N HIS A 88 17.28 -13.62 12.77
CA HIS A 88 16.50 -13.25 13.95
C HIS A 88 15.02 -13.11 13.60
N ILE A 89 14.16 -13.45 14.56
CA ILE A 89 12.76 -12.97 14.57
C ILE A 89 12.75 -11.70 15.42
N HIS A 90 12.20 -10.62 14.89
CA HIS A 90 12.04 -9.33 15.53
C HIS A 90 10.57 -9.02 15.82
N PHE A 91 10.32 -8.09 16.74
CA PHE A 91 8.99 -7.50 16.98
C PHE A 91 8.62 -6.44 15.91
N ASN A 92 7.33 -6.13 15.80
CA ASN A 92 6.70 -5.17 14.86
C ASN A 92 6.78 -5.61 13.38
N THR A 93 6.49 -4.70 12.45
CA THR A 93 6.73 -4.94 11.02
C THR A 93 8.18 -4.66 10.61
N ALA A 94 8.63 -5.27 9.51
CA ALA A 94 9.91 -4.98 8.90
C ALA A 94 10.10 -3.49 8.54
N ALA A 95 9.01 -2.77 8.25
CA ALA A 95 9.05 -1.34 7.92
C ALA A 95 9.24 -0.43 9.15
N GLU A 96 8.86 -0.90 10.33
CA GLU A 96 9.01 -0.18 11.61
C GLU A 96 10.32 -0.57 12.32
N GLY A 97 10.80 -1.79 12.06
CA GLY A 97 11.89 -2.41 12.81
C GLY A 97 11.46 -2.77 14.23
N GLY A 98 12.35 -3.41 14.99
CA GLY A 98 12.08 -3.76 16.37
C GLY A 98 13.21 -4.54 17.02
N ASP A 99 13.08 -4.71 18.34
CA ASP A 99 14.02 -5.52 19.12
C ASP A 99 13.96 -7.00 18.68
N ILE A 100 15.04 -7.73 18.91
CA ILE A 100 15.11 -9.18 18.65
C ILE A 100 14.21 -9.90 19.66
N ALA A 101 13.28 -10.69 19.15
CA ALA A 101 12.44 -11.59 19.95
C ALA A 101 13.09 -12.97 20.11
N ILE A 102 13.66 -13.51 19.02
CA ILE A 102 14.30 -14.83 19.00
C ILE A 102 15.57 -14.78 18.17
N THR A 103 16.66 -15.29 18.73
CA THR A 103 17.90 -15.55 18.00
C THR A 103 17.84 -16.93 17.33
N LEU A 104 17.93 -16.97 16.00
CA LEU A 104 17.92 -18.20 15.22
C LEU A 104 19.35 -18.67 14.92
N GLN A 105 19.50 -19.96 14.62
CA GLN A 105 20.73 -20.48 14.03
C GLN A 105 21.02 -19.77 12.70
N ALA A 106 22.28 -19.37 12.52
CA ALA A 106 22.75 -18.73 11.31
C ALA A 106 22.52 -19.64 10.09
N VAL A 107 22.09 -19.04 8.98
CA VAL A 107 21.92 -19.70 7.68
C VAL A 107 23.31 -20.00 7.09
N GLU A 108 23.56 -21.27 6.77
CA GLU A 108 24.81 -21.67 6.13
C GLU A 108 24.83 -21.22 4.67
N GLY A 109 25.83 -20.43 4.28
CA GLY A 109 25.89 -19.85 2.94
C GLY A 109 26.02 -20.89 1.81
N GLU A 110 26.64 -22.05 2.06
CA GLU A 110 26.75 -23.14 1.08
C GLU A 110 25.40 -23.77 0.73
N THR A 111 24.55 -23.98 1.74
CA THR A 111 23.27 -24.70 1.58
C THR A 111 22.07 -23.76 1.53
N GLY A 112 22.25 -22.51 1.97
CA GLY A 112 21.18 -21.56 2.23
C GLY A 112 20.25 -22.00 3.37
N PHE A 113 20.63 -22.99 4.19
CA PHE A 113 19.73 -23.61 5.16
C PHE A 113 20.11 -23.30 6.62
N SER A 114 19.12 -23.11 7.48
CA SER A 114 19.25 -23.27 8.93
C SER A 114 17.97 -23.84 9.54
N THR A 115 18.11 -24.38 10.75
CA THR A 115 16.98 -24.89 11.54
C THR A 115 17.13 -24.51 13.01
N THR A 116 16.08 -24.00 13.62
CA THR A 116 16.07 -23.64 15.05
C THR A 116 14.81 -24.21 15.68
N THR A 117 14.94 -24.88 16.83
CA THR A 117 13.79 -25.39 17.59
C THR A 117 13.76 -24.74 18.97
N PHE A 118 12.61 -24.20 19.35
CA PHE A 118 12.41 -23.44 20.59
C PHE A 118 10.96 -23.55 21.08
N ASP A 119 10.73 -23.19 22.34
CA ASP A 119 9.41 -23.06 22.99
C ASP A 119 9.32 -21.80 23.88
N VAL A 120 10.39 -20.99 23.91
CA VAL A 120 10.48 -19.69 24.58
C VAL A 120 11.18 -18.67 23.67
N LEU A 121 10.88 -17.39 23.86
CA LEU A 121 11.62 -16.25 23.32
C LEU A 121 12.97 -16.10 24.06
N ASP A 122 13.83 -15.20 23.56
CA ASP A 122 15.13 -14.91 24.18
C ASP A 122 15.00 -14.29 25.59
N ASP A 123 13.81 -13.80 25.97
CA ASP A 123 13.49 -13.24 27.30
C ASP A 123 12.80 -14.25 28.25
N ASP A 124 12.86 -15.54 27.93
CA ASP A 124 12.20 -16.66 28.64
C ASP A 124 10.66 -16.67 28.57
N THR A 125 10.03 -15.78 27.78
CA THR A 125 8.57 -15.83 27.55
C THR A 125 8.21 -17.07 26.73
N ILE A 126 7.29 -17.90 27.23
CA ILE A 126 6.78 -19.07 26.49
C ILE A 126 6.06 -18.62 25.22
N ILE A 127 6.33 -19.29 24.10
CA ILE A 127 5.70 -19.02 22.82
C ILE A 127 5.28 -20.32 22.13
N SER A 128 4.04 -20.36 21.68
CA SER A 128 3.47 -21.49 20.94
C SER A 128 3.47 -21.26 19.43
N TYR A 129 3.27 -22.34 18.67
CA TYR A 129 3.07 -22.26 17.22
C TYR A 129 1.89 -21.35 16.86
N GLU A 130 0.77 -21.48 17.57
CA GLU A 130 -0.41 -20.66 17.33
C GLU A 130 -0.13 -19.17 17.59
N GLU A 131 0.60 -18.83 18.64
CA GLU A 131 0.98 -17.43 18.92
C GLU A 131 1.92 -16.87 17.86
N LEU A 132 2.83 -17.68 17.28
CA LEU A 132 3.68 -17.25 16.17
C LEU A 132 2.92 -16.95 14.88
N LEU A 133 1.74 -17.54 14.67
CA LEU A 133 0.90 -17.23 13.51
C LEU A 133 0.18 -15.88 13.64
N ASP A 134 0.00 -15.39 14.87
CA ASP A 134 -0.59 -14.08 15.17
C ASP A 134 0.47 -13.06 15.64
N PHE A 135 1.75 -13.43 15.62
CA PHE A 135 2.84 -12.62 16.17
C PHE A 135 3.06 -11.36 15.35
N ASP A 136 3.20 -10.24 16.05
CA ASP A 136 3.62 -8.97 15.49
C ASP A 136 5.13 -8.97 15.27
N GLY A 137 5.57 -9.52 14.14
CA GLY A 137 6.99 -9.67 13.88
C GLY A 137 7.38 -9.79 12.42
N TYR A 138 8.70 -9.81 12.23
CA TYR A 138 9.35 -10.04 10.95
C TYR A 138 10.65 -10.81 11.15
N ILE A 139 11.18 -11.38 10.07
CA ILE A 139 12.47 -12.08 10.04
C ILE A 139 13.48 -11.23 9.28
N ASN A 140 14.68 -11.14 9.83
CA ASN A 140 15.87 -10.67 9.15
C ASN A 140 16.88 -11.82 9.00
N VAL A 141 17.55 -11.85 7.85
CA VAL A 141 18.78 -12.59 7.64
C VAL A 141 19.88 -11.60 7.26
N HIS A 142 20.96 -11.59 8.03
CA HIS A 142 22.04 -10.61 7.95
C HIS A 142 23.17 -11.10 7.05
N PHE A 143 24.00 -10.18 6.55
CA PHE A 143 25.13 -10.53 5.69
C PHE A 143 26.19 -11.36 6.44
N SER A 144 26.59 -10.98 7.65
CA SER A 144 27.53 -11.77 8.48
C SER A 144 27.50 -11.35 9.96
N GLU A 145 28.12 -12.13 10.86
CA GLU A 145 28.28 -11.74 12.28
C GLU A 145 29.03 -10.41 12.47
N SER A 146 29.97 -10.09 11.57
CA SER A 146 30.70 -8.82 11.60
C SER A 146 29.96 -7.66 10.93
N ASN A 147 28.85 -7.95 10.25
CA ASN A 147 28.08 -6.99 9.48
C ASN A 147 26.58 -7.30 9.60
N LEU A 148 26.03 -6.95 10.76
CA LEU A 148 24.62 -7.14 11.10
C LEU A 148 23.73 -6.00 10.59
N GLU A 149 24.31 -4.88 10.14
CA GLU A 149 23.51 -3.78 9.59
C GLU A 149 23.05 -4.12 8.16
N ASP A 150 23.86 -4.86 7.41
CA ASP A 150 23.51 -5.31 6.06
C ASP A 150 22.56 -6.52 6.11
N ILE A 151 21.34 -6.34 5.63
CA ILE A 151 20.32 -7.40 5.54
C ILE A 151 20.33 -7.97 4.12
N ILE A 152 20.34 -9.30 3.99
CA ILE A 152 20.33 -9.97 2.69
C ILE A 152 18.94 -10.52 2.32
N ALA A 153 18.13 -10.85 3.31
CA ALA A 153 16.74 -11.28 3.11
C ALA A 153 15.87 -10.87 4.30
N GLN A 154 14.64 -10.44 4.02
CA GLN A 154 13.70 -9.95 5.04
C GLN A 154 12.26 -10.37 4.70
N GLY A 155 11.44 -10.65 5.71
CA GLY A 155 10.02 -10.90 5.49
C GLY A 155 9.17 -10.75 6.74
N ASP A 156 8.03 -10.10 6.60
CA ASP A 156 7.00 -10.03 7.63
C ASP A 156 6.39 -11.42 7.89
N ILE A 157 6.11 -11.72 9.16
CA ILE A 157 5.52 -12.98 9.60
C ILE A 157 4.25 -12.74 10.42
N GLY A 158 3.58 -13.83 10.80
CA GLY A 158 2.41 -13.77 11.69
C GLY A 158 1.33 -12.83 11.16
N GLN A 159 0.88 -11.90 12.00
CA GLN A 159 -0.19 -10.96 11.64
C GLN A 159 0.25 -9.90 10.60
N ASN A 160 1.55 -9.74 10.39
CA ASN A 160 2.13 -8.77 9.46
C ASN A 160 2.22 -9.30 8.02
N GLU A 161 1.95 -10.59 7.79
CA GLU A 161 1.97 -11.20 6.46
C GLU A 161 1.12 -10.38 5.47
N LEU A 162 1.65 -10.14 4.28
CA LEU A 162 0.90 -9.50 3.21
C LEU A 162 -0.10 -10.49 2.60
N THR A 163 -1.35 -10.06 2.42
CA THR A 163 -2.40 -10.88 1.81
C THR A 163 -2.22 -11.07 0.30
N GLY A 164 -1.32 -10.30 -0.32
CA GLY A 164 -1.19 -10.15 -1.78
C GLY A 164 -2.19 -9.18 -2.40
N THR A 165 -3.15 -8.64 -1.64
CA THR A 165 -4.06 -7.59 -2.11
C THR A 165 -3.34 -6.25 -2.11
N THR A 166 -3.28 -5.60 -3.27
CA THR A 166 -2.61 -4.31 -3.45
C THR A 166 -3.42 -3.33 -4.28
N LYS A 167 -3.16 -2.03 -4.06
CA LYS A 167 -3.65 -0.92 -4.87
C LYS A 167 -2.51 0.05 -5.12
N SER A 168 -2.32 0.49 -6.36
CA SER A 168 -1.27 1.44 -6.72
C SER A 168 -1.87 2.73 -7.25
N TYR A 169 -1.32 3.87 -6.82
CA TYR A 169 -1.70 5.21 -7.23
C TYR A 169 -0.50 5.89 -7.89
N ALA A 170 -0.72 6.50 -9.06
CA ALA A 170 0.33 7.22 -9.77
C ALA A 170 0.66 8.54 -9.05
N LEU A 171 1.96 8.81 -8.89
CA LEU A 171 2.48 10.09 -8.41
C LEU A 171 3.11 10.82 -9.60
N GLY A 172 2.43 11.83 -10.11
CA GLY A 172 2.88 12.63 -11.25
C GLY A 172 3.85 13.73 -10.85
N SER A 173 4.66 14.20 -11.80
CA SER A 173 5.58 15.32 -11.61
C SER A 173 4.84 16.62 -11.28
N VAL A 174 5.46 17.46 -10.44
CA VAL A 174 4.97 18.80 -10.12
C VAL A 174 6.00 19.86 -10.52
N ASP A 175 6.96 20.18 -9.65
CA ASP A 175 7.98 21.20 -9.94
C ASP A 175 9.17 20.65 -10.73
N PHE A 176 9.28 19.31 -10.81
CA PHE A 176 10.37 18.60 -11.45
C PHE A 176 9.84 17.62 -12.52
N PRO A 177 9.89 17.97 -13.82
CA PRO A 177 9.28 17.18 -14.89
C PRO A 177 9.78 15.73 -15.02
N ALA A 178 10.98 15.45 -14.51
CA ALA A 178 11.62 14.14 -14.58
C ALA A 178 11.29 13.23 -13.37
N ILE A 179 10.58 13.74 -12.35
CA ILE A 179 10.30 12.98 -11.12
C ILE A 179 8.86 12.51 -11.12
N SER A 180 8.67 11.20 -11.10
CA SER A 180 7.34 10.58 -11.06
C SER A 180 7.47 9.14 -10.56
N GLY A 181 6.36 8.53 -10.16
CA GLY A 181 6.38 7.14 -9.76
C GLY A 181 5.03 6.67 -9.25
N ASN A 182 5.03 5.84 -8.21
CA ASN A 182 3.80 5.30 -7.63
C ASN A 182 3.87 5.18 -6.11
N ALA A 183 2.71 5.22 -5.48
CA ALA A 183 2.47 4.75 -4.12
C ALA A 183 1.66 3.46 -4.19
N THR A 184 2.18 2.37 -3.63
CA THR A 184 1.54 1.06 -3.61
C THR A 184 1.13 0.69 -2.18
N PHE A 185 -0.16 0.49 -1.98
CA PHE A 185 -0.78 0.13 -0.71
C PHE A 185 -0.99 -1.38 -0.71
N SER A 186 -0.40 -2.08 0.26
CA SER A 186 -0.48 -3.53 0.39
C SER A 186 -1.15 -3.92 1.70
N GLN A 187 -2.19 -4.73 1.64
CA GLN A 187 -2.97 -5.13 2.81
C GLN A 187 -2.24 -6.23 3.60
N ARG A 188 -2.04 -5.99 4.90
CA ARG A 188 -1.58 -6.99 5.88
C ARG A 188 -2.75 -7.84 6.41
N VAL A 189 -2.46 -9.02 6.93
CA VAL A 189 -3.47 -9.93 7.51
C VAL A 189 -4.24 -9.26 8.67
N ASN A 190 -3.59 -8.42 9.47
CA ASN A 190 -4.22 -7.62 10.53
C ASN A 190 -5.07 -6.42 10.04
N ASN A 191 -5.22 -6.22 8.72
CA ASN A 191 -5.87 -5.08 8.05
C ASN A 191 -5.12 -3.73 8.11
N GLU A 192 -3.90 -3.70 8.63
CA GLU A 192 -2.99 -2.58 8.44
C GLU A 192 -2.51 -2.50 6.99
N THR A 193 -1.86 -1.39 6.64
CA THR A 193 -1.40 -1.14 5.28
C THR A 193 0.09 -0.85 5.25
N LEU A 194 0.83 -1.62 4.45
CA LEU A 194 2.16 -1.24 4.01
C LEU A 194 2.03 -0.31 2.80
N VAL A 195 2.47 0.94 2.94
CA VAL A 195 2.60 1.90 1.85
C VAL A 195 4.05 1.92 1.38
N THR A 196 4.27 1.53 0.13
CA THR A 196 5.57 1.64 -0.55
C THR A 196 5.50 2.76 -1.58
N ILE A 197 6.33 3.78 -1.47
CA ILE A 197 6.51 4.79 -2.52
C ILE A 197 7.78 4.48 -3.29
N ASN A 198 7.69 4.47 -4.62
CA ASN A 198 8.84 4.37 -5.51
C ASN A 198 8.78 5.53 -6.51
N LEU A 199 9.82 6.36 -6.55
CA LEU A 199 9.95 7.50 -7.46
C LEU A 199 11.19 7.33 -8.35
N ASP A 200 11.02 7.58 -9.63
CA ASP A 200 12.14 7.70 -10.57
C ASP A 200 12.67 9.13 -10.58
N GLY A 201 13.99 9.29 -10.75
CA GLY A 201 14.61 10.58 -11.02
C GLY A 201 14.84 11.49 -9.80
N THR A 202 14.69 10.98 -8.58
CA THR A 202 14.96 11.74 -7.35
C THR A 202 16.41 12.23 -7.27
N PRO A 203 16.67 13.42 -6.69
CA PRO A 203 18.02 13.87 -6.42
C PRO A 203 18.76 12.94 -5.46
N ALA A 204 19.89 12.37 -5.89
CA ALA A 204 20.70 11.49 -5.05
C ALA A 204 21.09 12.13 -3.72
N SER A 205 21.06 11.35 -2.64
CA SER A 205 21.32 11.81 -1.26
C SER A 205 20.35 12.87 -0.73
N GLY A 206 19.20 13.06 -1.39
CA GLY A 206 18.06 13.79 -0.85
C GLY A 206 17.29 12.98 0.18
N GLU A 207 16.57 13.68 1.06
CA GLU A 207 15.59 13.12 2.00
C GLU A 207 14.28 13.85 1.69
N HIS A 208 13.27 13.12 1.23
CA HIS A 208 12.05 13.70 0.68
C HIS A 208 10.82 13.32 1.53
N PRO A 209 10.35 14.22 2.41
CA PRO A 209 9.17 13.94 3.23
C PRO A 209 7.94 13.71 2.37
N ALA A 210 7.07 12.80 2.81
CA ALA A 210 5.80 12.53 2.14
C ALA A 210 4.64 12.49 3.13
N HIS A 211 3.48 12.90 2.65
CA HIS A 211 2.27 13.02 3.46
C HIS A 211 1.04 12.57 2.66
N ILE A 212 0.11 11.91 3.35
CA ILE A 212 -1.28 11.80 2.92
C ILE A 212 -2.02 13.02 3.45
N HIS A 213 -2.72 13.74 2.58
CA HIS A 213 -3.54 14.90 2.88
C HIS A 213 -5.03 14.61 2.66
N PHE A 214 -5.90 15.41 3.27
CA PHE A 214 -7.35 15.40 3.01
C PHE A 214 -7.73 16.13 1.71
N ASN A 215 -8.92 15.81 1.18
CA ASN A 215 -9.52 16.35 -0.04
C ASN A 215 -8.80 15.90 -1.32
N THR A 216 -9.17 16.47 -2.47
CA THR A 216 -8.38 16.29 -3.70
C THR A 216 -7.12 17.17 -3.67
N ALA A 217 -6.11 16.78 -4.44
CA ALA A 217 -4.91 17.58 -4.66
C ALA A 217 -5.21 18.99 -5.20
N ALA A 218 -6.27 19.14 -6.01
CA ALA A 218 -6.70 20.42 -6.57
C ALA A 218 -7.33 21.35 -5.52
N GLU A 219 -7.93 20.79 -4.47
CA GLU A 219 -8.53 21.54 -3.35
C GLU A 219 -7.54 21.82 -2.23
N THR A 220 -6.45 21.03 -2.17
CA THR A 220 -5.48 20.99 -1.06
C THR A 220 -6.12 20.58 0.27
N GLY A 221 -5.30 20.29 1.27
CA GLY A 221 -5.82 19.97 2.60
C GLY A 221 -4.76 19.85 3.68
N ALA A 222 -5.22 19.73 4.92
CA ALA A 222 -4.36 19.41 6.04
C ALA A 222 -3.74 18.01 5.88
N ILE A 223 -2.59 17.80 6.53
CA ILE A 223 -1.96 16.48 6.61
C ILE A 223 -2.88 15.56 7.43
N ALA A 224 -3.22 14.41 6.85
CA ALA A 224 -3.94 13.33 7.50
C ALA A 224 -2.98 12.33 8.14
N TYR A 225 -1.88 12.00 7.44
CA TYR A 225 -0.88 11.04 7.90
C TYR A 225 0.50 11.37 7.34
N SER A 226 1.54 11.24 8.17
CA SER A 226 2.93 11.38 7.73
C SER A 226 3.52 10.03 7.34
N LEU A 227 4.09 9.96 6.15
CA LEU A 227 4.78 8.78 5.66
C LEU A 227 6.27 8.87 5.99
N ASN A 228 6.95 7.73 5.98
CA ASN A 228 8.39 7.70 6.05
C ASN A 228 8.99 8.46 4.86
N THR A 229 10.08 9.16 5.13
CA THR A 229 10.84 9.93 4.13
C THR A 229 11.34 9.02 3.01
N ILE A 230 11.26 9.49 1.77
CA ILE A 230 11.82 8.82 0.60
C ILE A 230 13.32 9.10 0.55
N ASP A 231 14.12 8.03 0.49
CA ASP A 231 15.56 8.11 0.24
C ASP A 231 15.79 8.55 -1.21
N GLY A 232 16.45 9.68 -1.43
CA GLY A 232 16.64 10.25 -2.75
C GLY A 232 17.63 9.49 -3.65
N THR A 233 18.44 8.58 -3.08
CA THR A 233 19.35 7.69 -3.82
C THR A 233 18.61 6.51 -4.42
N THR A 234 17.72 5.89 -3.65
CA THR A 234 16.92 4.73 -4.10
C THR A 234 15.60 5.15 -4.76
N GLY A 235 15.06 6.29 -4.37
CA GLY A 235 13.72 6.73 -4.73
C GLY A 235 12.61 6.03 -3.94
N GLU A 236 12.96 5.27 -2.89
CA GLU A 236 12.02 4.39 -2.19
C GLU A 236 11.73 4.82 -0.74
N SER A 237 10.52 4.52 -0.27
CA SER A 237 10.18 4.46 1.16
C SER A 237 9.15 3.38 1.43
N LYS A 238 9.11 2.89 2.67
CA LYS A 238 8.13 1.92 3.17
C LYS A 238 7.58 2.42 4.49
N THR A 239 6.26 2.49 4.65
CA THR A 239 5.57 2.97 5.86
C THR A 239 4.47 1.98 6.26
N ASN A 240 4.40 1.60 7.53
CA ASN A 240 3.23 0.92 8.07
C ASN A 240 2.17 1.94 8.51
N ILE A 241 0.90 1.69 8.17
CA ILE A 241 -0.24 2.48 8.61
C ILE A 241 -1.18 1.58 9.41
N ASP A 242 -1.25 1.83 10.71
CA ASP A 242 -2.12 1.16 11.69
C ASP A 242 -3.37 1.99 12.04
N ALA A 243 -3.28 3.32 11.88
CA ALA A 243 -4.33 4.26 12.26
C ALA A 243 -5.56 4.24 11.33
N ILE A 244 -5.40 3.78 10.08
CA ILE A 244 -6.46 3.70 9.06
C ILE A 244 -6.36 2.33 8.39
N SER A 245 -7.46 1.58 8.40
CA SER A 245 -7.49 0.26 7.76
C SER A 245 -7.32 0.36 6.24
N TYR A 246 -6.80 -0.72 5.63
CA TYR A 246 -6.62 -0.81 4.19
C TYR A 246 -7.87 -0.44 3.39
N ASN A 247 -9.03 -0.99 3.75
CA ASN A 247 -10.28 -0.70 3.05
C ASN A 247 -10.70 0.76 3.19
N ASN A 248 -10.49 1.37 4.37
CA ASN A 248 -10.81 2.79 4.55
C ASN A 248 -9.87 3.71 3.76
N LEU A 249 -8.63 3.30 3.52
CA LEU A 249 -7.70 4.03 2.63
C LEU A 249 -8.15 4.01 1.16
N LEU A 250 -8.83 2.94 0.71
CA LEU A 250 -9.34 2.86 -0.67
C LEU A 250 -10.53 3.80 -0.92
N ASP A 251 -11.28 4.16 0.11
CA ASP A 251 -12.39 5.12 0.04
C ASP A 251 -11.99 6.51 0.57
N PHE A 252 -10.71 6.71 0.91
CA PHE A 252 -10.25 7.92 1.57
C PHE A 252 -10.32 9.12 0.62
N ASP A 253 -10.88 10.23 1.12
CA ASP A 253 -10.85 11.52 0.46
C ASP A 253 -9.48 12.18 0.67
N GLY A 254 -8.52 11.81 -0.18
CA GLY A 254 -7.17 12.32 -0.03
C GLY A 254 -6.29 12.28 -1.25
N TYR A 255 -5.08 12.78 -1.04
CA TYR A 255 -3.99 12.78 -2.01
C TYR A 255 -2.64 12.66 -1.30
N ILE A 256 -1.60 12.27 -2.04
CA ILE A 256 -0.22 12.21 -1.55
C ILE A 256 0.56 13.38 -2.13
N ASN A 257 1.37 14.02 -1.28
CA ASN A 257 2.44 14.93 -1.66
C ASN A 257 3.79 14.34 -1.30
N VAL A 258 4.78 14.54 -2.18
CA VAL A 258 6.19 14.31 -1.88
C VAL A 258 6.93 15.63 -2.03
N HIS A 259 7.59 16.06 -0.95
CA HIS A 259 8.26 17.35 -0.84
C HIS A 259 9.75 17.26 -1.19
N LEU A 260 10.36 18.38 -1.59
CA LEU A 260 11.79 18.43 -1.88
C LEU A 260 12.65 18.14 -0.62
N SER A 261 12.30 18.74 0.53
CA SER A 261 13.00 18.52 1.81
C SER A 261 12.20 19.12 2.98
N ASP A 262 12.59 18.80 4.22
CA ASP A 262 11.99 19.39 5.44
C ASP A 262 12.07 20.92 5.51
N THR A 263 13.05 21.53 4.82
CA THR A 263 13.20 23.00 4.75
C THR A 263 12.50 23.62 3.56
N ASN A 264 11.98 22.80 2.64
CA ASN A 264 11.40 23.22 1.37
C ASN A 264 10.07 22.49 1.09
N LEU A 265 9.17 22.50 2.07
CA LEU A 265 7.87 21.82 1.97
C LEU A 265 6.94 22.41 0.89
N ASP A 266 7.13 23.67 0.49
CA ASP A 266 6.32 24.26 -0.59
C ASP A 266 6.75 23.81 -1.99
N VAL A 267 7.88 23.12 -2.11
CA VAL A 267 8.39 22.59 -3.38
C VAL A 267 8.06 21.10 -3.46
N LEU A 268 7.31 20.71 -4.48
CA LEU A 268 6.80 19.35 -4.66
C LEU A 268 7.56 18.61 -5.75
N LEU A 269 8.01 17.40 -5.41
CA LEU A 269 8.61 16.47 -6.36
C LEU A 269 7.53 15.74 -7.15
N ALA A 270 6.58 15.15 -6.43
CA ALA A 270 5.50 14.37 -7.01
C ALA A 270 4.20 14.51 -6.19
N GLN A 271 3.06 14.33 -6.87
CA GLN A 271 1.73 14.40 -6.27
C GLN A 271 0.77 13.44 -6.96
N GLY A 272 -0.18 12.87 -6.20
CA GLY A 272 -1.24 12.04 -6.78
C GLY A 272 -2.46 11.92 -5.88
N ASP A 273 -3.65 12.00 -6.49
CA ASP A 273 -4.90 11.69 -5.81
C ASP A 273 -4.98 10.20 -5.46
N ILE A 274 -5.53 9.87 -4.28
CA ILE A 274 -5.69 8.49 -3.80
C ILE A 274 -7.14 8.22 -3.42
N GLY A 275 -7.43 6.97 -3.06
CA GLY A 275 -8.74 6.56 -2.59
C GLY A 275 -9.85 6.92 -3.57
N GLN A 276 -10.90 7.58 -3.08
CA GLN A 276 -12.06 7.96 -3.89
C GLN A 276 -11.75 9.05 -4.94
N ASN A 277 -10.63 9.76 -4.78
CA ASN A 277 -10.22 10.85 -5.67
C ASN A 277 -9.47 10.35 -6.90
N GLU A 278 -9.08 9.08 -6.96
CA GLU A 278 -8.41 8.51 -8.12
C GLU A 278 -9.21 8.76 -9.41
N LEU A 279 -8.51 8.97 -10.54
CA LEU A 279 -9.13 9.11 -11.84
C LEU A 279 -9.48 7.73 -12.42
N THR A 280 -10.66 7.60 -13.03
CA THR A 280 -11.08 6.35 -13.69
C THR A 280 -10.38 6.11 -15.04
N GLY A 281 -9.76 7.16 -15.58
CA GLY A 281 -9.22 7.20 -16.95
C GLY A 281 -10.24 7.70 -17.99
N THR A 282 -11.52 7.79 -17.63
CA THR A 282 -12.55 8.41 -18.50
C THR A 282 -12.34 9.93 -18.54
N SER A 283 -12.38 10.52 -19.73
CA SER A 283 -12.28 11.97 -19.90
C SER A 283 -13.00 12.47 -21.14
N VAL A 284 -13.31 13.77 -21.14
CA VAL A 284 -13.84 14.50 -22.30
C VAL A 284 -13.09 15.83 -22.44
N THR A 285 -12.75 16.20 -23.68
CA THR A 285 -12.02 17.44 -23.99
C THR A 285 -12.85 18.33 -24.91
N TYR A 286 -12.85 19.63 -24.63
CA TYR A 286 -13.53 20.66 -25.41
C TYR A 286 -12.53 21.74 -25.81
N ASN A 287 -12.63 22.21 -27.07
CA ASN A 287 -11.75 23.25 -27.57
C ASN A 287 -12.17 24.65 -27.11
N LEU A 288 -11.19 25.44 -26.68
CA LEU A 288 -11.32 26.84 -26.32
C LEU A 288 -10.63 27.70 -27.38
N SER A 289 -11.44 28.24 -28.29
CA SER A 289 -10.99 29.10 -29.38
C SER A 289 -10.62 30.50 -28.90
N ALA A 290 -9.64 31.10 -29.56
CA ALA A 290 -9.20 32.47 -29.32
C ALA A 290 -10.32 33.51 -29.50
N VAL A 291 -10.29 34.57 -28.68
CA VAL A 291 -11.25 35.69 -28.73
C VAL A 291 -10.57 37.04 -28.97
N SER A 292 -10.02 37.67 -27.93
CA SER A 292 -9.39 39.00 -28.06
C SER A 292 -8.00 38.97 -28.69
N ASP A 293 -7.28 37.85 -28.54
CA ASP A 293 -5.95 37.62 -29.09
C ASP A 293 -5.93 36.28 -29.85
N PRO A 294 -5.66 36.28 -31.17
CA PRO A 294 -5.68 35.06 -31.99
C PRO A 294 -4.59 34.05 -31.63
N SER A 295 -3.64 34.39 -30.76
CA SER A 295 -2.59 33.48 -30.27
C SER A 295 -2.95 32.77 -28.97
N ILE A 296 -3.95 33.24 -28.22
CA ILE A 296 -4.36 32.66 -26.93
C ILE A 296 -5.53 31.72 -27.17
N MET A 297 -5.30 30.42 -27.03
CA MET A 297 -6.30 29.37 -27.24
C MET A 297 -5.88 28.12 -26.47
N GLY A 298 -6.73 27.11 -26.43
CA GLY A 298 -6.37 25.87 -25.76
C GLY A 298 -7.56 24.93 -25.66
N ASP A 299 -7.56 24.11 -24.63
CA ASP A 299 -8.61 23.14 -24.37
C ASP A 299 -8.96 23.10 -22.89
N ILE A 300 -10.16 22.61 -22.58
CA ILE A 300 -10.54 22.17 -21.24
C ILE A 300 -10.84 20.68 -21.29
N THR A 301 -10.24 19.91 -20.38
CA THR A 301 -10.49 18.48 -20.22
C THR A 301 -11.10 18.22 -18.86
N PHE A 302 -12.18 17.44 -18.83
CA PHE A 302 -12.77 16.93 -17.60
C PHE A 302 -12.42 15.44 -17.48
N PHE A 303 -11.83 15.06 -16.35
CA PHE A 303 -11.51 13.68 -16.00
C PHE A 303 -12.47 13.18 -14.92
N GLU A 304 -13.02 11.99 -15.08
CA GLU A 304 -13.91 11.37 -14.11
C GLU A 304 -13.10 10.81 -12.92
N ARG A 305 -13.54 11.11 -11.70
CA ARG A 305 -13.04 10.52 -10.46
C ARG A 305 -13.85 9.29 -10.06
N PHE A 306 -13.29 8.39 -9.26
CA PHE A 306 -13.99 7.20 -8.76
C PHE A 306 -15.25 7.52 -7.94
N ASN A 307 -15.27 8.64 -7.20
CA ASN A 307 -16.47 9.13 -6.50
C ASN A 307 -17.55 9.73 -7.44
N GLY A 308 -17.27 9.83 -8.75
CA GLY A 308 -18.16 10.39 -9.77
C GLY A 308 -17.99 11.89 -10.03
N GLU A 309 -17.26 12.62 -9.18
CA GLU A 309 -16.89 14.02 -9.42
C GLU A 309 -15.96 14.14 -10.62
N ALA A 310 -15.70 15.38 -11.06
CA ALA A 310 -14.76 15.63 -12.16
C ALA A 310 -13.57 16.49 -11.73
N LEU A 311 -12.38 16.17 -12.24
CA LEU A 311 -11.26 17.10 -12.28
C LEU A 311 -11.33 17.87 -13.61
N ALA A 312 -11.53 19.18 -13.56
CA ALA A 312 -11.40 20.06 -14.72
C ALA A 312 -9.96 20.56 -14.83
N VAL A 313 -9.35 20.36 -16.00
CA VAL A 313 -8.03 20.88 -16.35
C VAL A 313 -8.18 21.79 -17.57
N ILE A 314 -7.92 23.09 -17.39
CA ILE A 314 -7.84 24.05 -18.48
C ILE A 314 -6.37 24.22 -18.84
N ASP A 315 -6.03 24.10 -20.13
CA ASP A 315 -4.69 24.30 -20.66
C ASP A 315 -4.77 25.32 -21.81
N ILE A 316 -4.28 26.53 -21.58
CA ILE A 316 -4.26 27.65 -22.52
C ILE A 316 -2.82 28.00 -22.88
N ILE A 317 -2.52 28.02 -24.17
CA ILE A 317 -1.21 28.44 -24.66
C ILE A 317 -1.12 29.97 -24.79
N ASN A 318 0.10 30.49 -24.69
CA ASN A 318 0.45 31.91 -24.86
C ASN A 318 -0.24 32.88 -23.87
N THR A 319 -0.59 32.41 -22.67
CA THR A 319 -1.09 33.29 -21.61
C THR A 319 -0.03 34.32 -21.17
N PRO A 320 -0.43 35.56 -20.82
CA PRO A 320 0.47 36.55 -20.24
C PRO A 320 1.03 36.13 -18.86
N ASN A 321 2.35 35.99 -18.77
CA ASN A 321 3.06 35.65 -17.53
C ASN A 321 2.74 36.64 -16.39
N GLY A 322 2.48 36.12 -15.20
CA GLY A 322 2.16 36.86 -13.97
C GLY A 322 0.70 37.26 -13.81
N ALA A 323 -0.15 37.01 -14.82
CA ALA A 323 -1.59 37.25 -14.71
C ALA A 323 -2.32 36.00 -14.18
N MET A 324 -3.45 36.21 -13.50
CA MET A 324 -4.43 35.16 -13.23
C MET A 324 -5.65 35.42 -14.09
N HIS A 325 -6.10 34.40 -14.81
CA HIS A 325 -7.19 34.47 -15.77
C HIS A 325 -8.42 33.74 -15.24
N PRO A 326 -9.44 34.44 -14.71
CA PRO A 326 -10.67 33.82 -14.28
C PRO A 326 -11.30 33.00 -15.40
N ALA A 327 -11.97 31.92 -15.04
CA ALA A 327 -12.70 31.10 -15.98
C ALA A 327 -14.02 30.62 -15.38
N HIS A 328 -15.03 30.46 -16.22
CA HIS A 328 -16.38 30.08 -15.79
C HIS A 328 -17.05 29.15 -16.80
N ILE A 329 -17.94 28.29 -16.31
CA ILE A 329 -19.02 27.70 -17.12
C ILE A 329 -20.20 28.66 -17.11
N HIS A 330 -20.71 29.02 -18.28
CA HIS A 330 -21.93 29.79 -18.48
C HIS A 330 -23.04 28.93 -19.10
N ALA A 331 -24.30 29.23 -18.80
CA ALA A 331 -25.46 28.58 -19.41
C ALA A 331 -25.67 29.01 -20.88
N GLY A 332 -26.16 28.09 -21.71
CA GLY A 332 -26.40 28.34 -23.14
C GLY A 332 -25.16 28.10 -24.00
N SER A 333 -25.11 28.70 -25.19
CA SER A 333 -23.99 28.58 -26.13
C SER A 333 -23.23 29.89 -26.32
N VAL A 334 -22.00 29.81 -26.84
CA VAL A 334 -21.21 30.97 -27.29
C VAL A 334 -22.01 31.86 -28.25
N ALA A 335 -22.81 31.27 -29.14
CA ALA A 335 -23.60 32.01 -30.13
C ALA A 335 -24.73 32.85 -29.51
N THR A 336 -25.14 32.51 -28.27
CA THR A 336 -26.23 33.16 -27.53
C THR A 336 -25.75 33.91 -26.29
N ALA A 337 -24.43 34.08 -26.13
CA ALA A 337 -23.83 34.74 -24.99
C ALA A 337 -24.31 36.21 -24.82
N PRO A 338 -24.31 36.75 -23.57
CA PRO A 338 -23.85 36.12 -22.34
C PRO A 338 -24.94 35.30 -21.63
N GLY A 339 -24.55 34.11 -21.15
CA GLY A 339 -25.33 33.29 -20.23
C GLY A 339 -25.02 33.58 -18.76
N ALA A 340 -25.89 33.12 -17.85
CA ALA A 340 -25.61 33.15 -16.41
C ALA A 340 -24.42 32.24 -16.09
N ILE A 341 -23.59 32.63 -15.11
CA ILE A 341 -22.51 31.78 -14.60
C ILE A 341 -23.13 30.62 -13.82
N LEU A 342 -22.70 29.40 -14.15
CA LEU A 342 -23.09 28.16 -13.49
C LEU A 342 -22.01 27.70 -12.51
N PHE A 343 -20.74 27.79 -12.92
CA PHE A 343 -19.60 27.29 -12.16
C PHE A 343 -18.39 28.22 -12.33
N THR A 344 -17.67 28.47 -11.24
CA THR A 344 -16.43 29.25 -11.23
C THR A 344 -15.22 28.33 -11.04
N PHE A 345 -14.27 28.36 -11.98
CA PHE A 345 -13.02 27.60 -11.87
C PHE A 345 -11.97 28.34 -11.04
N THR A 346 -10.97 27.59 -10.56
CA THR A 346 -9.68 28.20 -10.20
C THR A 346 -9.16 28.99 -11.42
N PRO A 347 -8.70 30.24 -11.26
CA PRO A 347 -8.18 31.01 -12.39
C PRO A 347 -6.99 30.30 -13.05
N VAL A 348 -6.90 30.38 -14.38
CA VAL A 348 -5.75 29.88 -15.15
C VAL A 348 -4.52 30.71 -14.77
N ASN A 349 -3.45 30.04 -14.37
CA ASN A 349 -2.19 30.69 -14.05
C ASN A 349 -1.49 31.10 -15.35
N GLY A 350 -1.23 32.39 -15.53
CA GLY A 350 -0.62 32.94 -16.74
C GLY A 350 0.84 32.54 -16.95
N ASP A 351 1.54 32.06 -15.92
CA ASP A 351 2.93 31.59 -16.05
C ASP A 351 3.04 30.24 -16.77
N ASN A 352 2.05 29.36 -16.58
CA ASN A 352 2.06 28.00 -17.14
C ASN A 352 0.86 27.67 -18.02
N GLY A 353 -0.16 28.53 -18.09
CA GLY A 353 -1.35 28.32 -18.90
C GLY A 353 -2.36 27.33 -18.30
N VAL A 354 -2.15 26.86 -17.07
CA VAL A 354 -2.93 25.75 -16.50
C VAL A 354 -3.85 26.21 -15.36
N SER A 355 -5.06 25.64 -15.33
CA SER A 355 -5.92 25.59 -14.14
C SER A 355 -6.33 24.15 -13.86
N LYS A 356 -6.39 23.78 -12.58
CA LYS A 356 -6.95 22.52 -12.10
C LYS A 356 -8.03 22.84 -11.07
N THR A 357 -9.22 22.27 -11.21
CA THR A 357 -10.36 22.51 -10.30
C THR A 357 -11.15 21.22 -10.09
N ASN A 358 -11.48 20.89 -8.84
CA ASN A 358 -12.44 19.83 -8.54
C ASN A 358 -13.88 20.31 -8.81
N VAL A 359 -14.69 19.49 -9.45
CA VAL A 359 -16.06 19.81 -9.88
C VAL A 359 -17.02 18.80 -9.27
N ALA A 360 -17.70 19.25 -8.22
CA ALA A 360 -18.71 18.47 -7.48
C ALA A 360 -20.08 19.15 -7.45
N MET A 361 -20.11 20.49 -7.51
CA MET A 361 -21.32 21.30 -7.46
C MET A 361 -21.17 22.63 -8.18
N LEU A 362 -22.29 23.15 -8.70
CA LEU A 362 -22.40 24.51 -9.21
C LEU A 362 -22.29 25.55 -8.10
N ASP A 363 -22.07 26.81 -8.48
CA ASP A 363 -21.92 27.95 -7.55
C ASP A 363 -23.17 28.18 -6.68
N ASN A 364 -24.33 27.66 -7.10
CA ASN A 364 -25.58 27.73 -6.35
C ASN A 364 -25.80 26.53 -5.39
N GLY A 365 -24.83 25.63 -5.28
CA GLY A 365 -24.89 24.43 -4.43
C GLY A 365 -25.61 23.23 -5.06
N THR A 366 -26.04 23.32 -6.33
CA THR A 366 -26.61 22.16 -7.04
C THR A 366 -25.51 21.17 -7.39
N SER A 367 -25.70 19.89 -7.10
CA SER A 367 -24.79 18.82 -7.53
C SER A 367 -24.50 18.92 -9.03
N PHE A 368 -23.23 18.81 -9.41
CA PHE A 368 -22.77 18.85 -10.79
C PHE A 368 -21.51 18.01 -10.91
N VAL A 369 -21.68 16.79 -11.40
CA VAL A 369 -20.65 15.75 -11.44
C VAL A 369 -20.26 15.44 -12.89
N TYR A 370 -19.35 14.50 -13.10
CA TYR A 370 -18.79 14.21 -14.43
C TYR A 370 -19.87 13.99 -15.51
N ASN A 371 -20.89 13.19 -15.22
CA ASN A 371 -21.97 12.91 -16.18
C ASN A 371 -22.80 14.15 -16.55
N ASP A 372 -22.89 15.14 -15.67
CA ASP A 372 -23.62 16.39 -15.95
C ASP A 372 -22.85 17.25 -16.95
N VAL A 373 -21.51 17.24 -16.90
CA VAL A 373 -20.64 17.93 -17.88
C VAL A 373 -20.94 17.48 -19.31
N LEU A 374 -21.23 16.18 -19.51
CA LEU A 374 -21.49 15.61 -20.83
C LEU A 374 -22.78 16.13 -21.48
N THR A 375 -23.71 16.65 -20.68
CA THR A 375 -25.06 17.01 -21.13
C THR A 375 -25.44 18.46 -20.87
N VAL A 376 -24.57 19.22 -20.19
CA VAL A 376 -24.84 20.63 -19.87
C VAL A 376 -25.03 21.45 -21.14
N ASP A 377 -26.08 22.26 -21.18
CA ASP A 377 -26.23 23.35 -22.14
C ASP A 377 -25.35 24.50 -21.65
N GLY A 378 -24.05 24.45 -21.96
CA GLY A 378 -23.08 25.42 -21.48
C GLY A 378 -21.94 25.74 -22.43
N TYR A 379 -21.19 26.77 -22.06
CA TYR A 379 -19.93 27.16 -22.69
C TYR A 379 -18.95 27.67 -21.63
N VAL A 380 -17.65 27.52 -21.89
CA VAL A 380 -16.57 27.99 -21.03
C VAL A 380 -15.99 29.27 -21.57
N ASN A 381 -15.67 30.20 -20.67
CA ASN A 381 -14.96 31.44 -20.94
C ASN A 381 -13.69 31.51 -20.11
N VAL A 382 -12.64 32.12 -20.66
CA VAL A 382 -11.42 32.53 -19.95
C VAL A 382 -11.22 34.03 -20.14
N HIS A 383 -11.07 34.76 -19.03
CA HIS A 383 -10.96 36.21 -18.98
C HIS A 383 -9.50 36.69 -19.07
N GLU A 384 -9.28 37.93 -19.52
CA GLU A 384 -7.93 38.49 -19.65
C GLU A 384 -7.21 38.64 -18.31
N SER A 385 -7.88 39.11 -17.27
CA SER A 385 -7.32 39.18 -15.91
C SER A 385 -8.39 39.46 -14.87
N MET A 386 -8.02 39.38 -13.59
CA MET A 386 -8.87 39.83 -12.46
C MET A 386 -9.33 41.30 -12.60
N ASP A 387 -8.48 42.17 -13.16
CA ASP A 387 -8.78 43.59 -13.34
C ASP A 387 -9.58 43.87 -14.62
N ASN A 388 -9.59 42.93 -15.57
CA ASN A 388 -10.28 43.07 -16.85
C ASN A 388 -11.16 41.86 -17.21
N LEU A 389 -12.17 41.62 -16.39
CA LEU A 389 -13.17 40.56 -16.62
C LEU A 389 -14.03 40.80 -17.88
N ALA A 390 -14.06 42.00 -18.45
CA ALA A 390 -14.87 42.27 -19.65
C ALA A 390 -14.22 41.76 -20.94
N VAL A 391 -12.91 41.48 -20.92
CA VAL A 391 -12.16 40.99 -22.07
C VAL A 391 -11.99 39.47 -21.92
N LEU A 392 -12.41 38.73 -22.94
CA LEU A 392 -12.24 37.28 -23.03
C LEU A 392 -11.04 36.96 -23.91
N VAL A 393 -10.20 36.02 -23.48
CA VAL A 393 -9.04 35.57 -24.23
C VAL A 393 -9.32 34.25 -24.96
N ALA A 394 -10.10 33.35 -24.37
CA ALA A 394 -10.52 32.08 -24.98
C ALA A 394 -11.95 31.71 -24.58
N GLN A 395 -12.67 31.00 -25.44
CA GLN A 395 -14.01 30.46 -25.15
C GLN A 395 -14.36 29.22 -25.99
N GLY A 396 -15.28 28.40 -25.53
CA GLY A 396 -15.75 27.23 -26.28
C GLY A 396 -17.03 26.61 -25.71
N ASN A 397 -17.85 26.02 -26.58
CA ASN A 397 -19.03 25.28 -26.14
C ASN A 397 -18.63 23.97 -25.44
N ILE A 398 -19.45 23.53 -24.49
CA ILE A 398 -19.30 22.23 -23.80
C ILE A 398 -20.63 21.47 -23.77
N GLY A 399 -20.58 20.20 -23.36
CA GLY A 399 -21.77 19.36 -23.19
C GLY A 399 -22.64 19.29 -24.46
N ALA A 400 -23.93 19.63 -24.33
CA ALA A 400 -24.91 19.53 -25.40
C ALA A 400 -24.69 20.51 -26.58
N ASN A 401 -23.80 21.50 -26.42
CA ASN A 401 -23.52 22.51 -27.43
C ASN A 401 -22.28 22.22 -28.29
N ASN A 402 -21.57 21.13 -28.01
CA ASN A 402 -20.33 20.75 -28.70
C ASN A 402 -20.57 19.92 -29.96
#